data_AF-A0A1C5Q9A3-F1
#
_entry.id   AF-A0A1C5Q9A3-F1
#
_cell.length_a   1.000
_cell.length_b   1.000
_cell.length_c   1.000
_cell.angle_alpha   90.00
_cell.angle_beta   90.00
_cell.angle_gamma   90.00
#
_symmetry.space_group_name_H-M   'P 1'
#
loop_
_entity.id
_entity.type
_entity.pdbx_description
1 polymer ?
#
loop_
_entity_poly.entity_id
_entity_poly.type
_entity_poly.pdbx_seq_one_letter_code
_entity_poly.pdbx_strand_id
1 'polypeptide(L)'
;MMKKTRYGKWSVCLAAAAALLTMTAGMKVSAEDTDIQKNGTQKAPSNIICSVDGVGYSSLREAVDAVSGSGAVVLEKDITNLKTADIVTIPEGKDVTFDMAGKSIAVDSADFDGRVFVNRGSLTITGNGTIDTTGNIKGLGPVENYGTLTIENGTYKGSRDTNAVGIWNRAGGTAYFKGGSYENFPTVIRTAFGSTTVISGGIYTNDLYPAIDNDGEMTITGGTFKNTSCSSCDSVRWGYTVRNGIGGQASHLVIEEAAAGSVSITGVQGALANSCGLLEVKSGSFETIACAVHGSGPSHYALYVAGERGDSKAVVTGGTFRSVSKTAVLVGNDNTNGDGGINANATTEIKGGTFIAPEGEKAVTGAPKTGNPSVTGGTFSSDVSEYIPEGAEVVPNEDGSFDVHVHQIVYVEGTKADCTQDGYGAHWECTECKKYFQDEKGETEIDPDSIKEAAKGHTLQYVAEKKATEKEAGNKAYWFCSVCGGYFFDEEGKEATTLEAVTIPALGVQKPDTDGNSGTAGQNGKTPDKNNGQLSQAVQTGDSAHPVLWIVLAALAVGTVVCVAFVRRHKR
;
A
#
# COMPACT_ATOMS: atom_id res chain seq x y z
N MET A 1 -36.01 -44.32 -31.04
CA MET A 1 -34.77 -44.51 -31.84
C MET A 1 -33.65 -43.75 -31.12
N MET A 2 -32.93 -44.36 -30.16
CA MET A 2 -31.59 -44.99 -30.33
C MET A 2 -30.70 -44.20 -31.32
N LYS A 3 -29.55 -43.63 -30.93
CA LYS A 3 -28.44 -44.25 -30.20
C LYS A 3 -27.72 -43.28 -29.25
N LYS A 4 -27.42 -43.80 -28.04
CA LYS A 4 -26.36 -43.34 -27.12
C LYS A 4 -25.03 -43.96 -27.55
N THR A 5 -23.93 -43.24 -27.35
CA THR A 5 -22.61 -43.85 -27.18
C THR A 5 -21.91 -43.21 -25.98
N ARG A 6 -21.69 -44.03 -24.95
CA ARG A 6 -20.83 -43.80 -23.78
C ARG A 6 -19.38 -44.12 -24.16
N TYR A 7 -18.43 -43.37 -23.62
CA TYR A 7 -17.13 -43.80 -23.06
C TYR A 7 -16.69 -42.63 -22.15
N GLY A 8 -16.23 -42.73 -20.91
CA GLY A 8 -15.63 -43.81 -20.14
C GLY A 8 -14.44 -43.19 -19.40
N LYS A 9 -14.60 -42.80 -18.12
CA LYS A 9 -13.48 -42.44 -17.23
C LYS A 9 -12.58 -43.67 -17.07
N TRP A 10 -11.27 -43.47 -16.92
CA TRP A 10 -10.40 -44.20 -15.97
C TRP A 10 -9.05 -43.49 -15.80
N SER A 11 -8.50 -43.71 -14.61
CA SER A 11 -7.41 -42.98 -13.96
C SER A 11 -6.03 -43.58 -14.26
N VAL A 12 -5.00 -42.72 -14.13
CA VAL A 12 -3.66 -42.91 -13.55
C VAL A 12 -3.07 -44.33 -13.54
N CYS A 13 -1.87 -44.48 -14.14
CA CYS A 13 -0.77 -45.29 -13.57
C CYS A 13 0.61 -44.78 -14.03
N LEU A 14 1.45 -44.48 -13.03
CA LEU A 14 2.90 -44.33 -13.10
C LEU A 14 3.55 -45.68 -13.45
N ALA A 15 4.59 -45.69 -14.29
CA ALA A 15 5.67 -46.67 -14.22
C ALA A 15 6.95 -46.11 -14.84
N ALA A 16 7.97 -45.92 -14.01
CA ALA A 16 9.35 -45.73 -14.41
C ALA A 16 10.04 -47.10 -14.55
N ALA A 17 10.95 -47.25 -15.51
CA ALA A 17 12.29 -47.83 -15.32
C ALA A 17 13.03 -48.00 -16.66
N ALA A 18 14.33 -47.74 -16.59
CA ALA A 18 15.31 -47.70 -17.66
C ALA A 18 15.64 -49.07 -18.28
N ALA A 19 16.10 -49.04 -19.54
CA ALA A 19 17.04 -50.02 -20.06
C ALA A 19 17.96 -49.35 -21.10
N LEU A 20 19.21 -49.10 -20.68
CA LEU A 20 20.35 -48.86 -21.55
C LEU A 20 20.57 -50.09 -22.43
N LEU A 21 20.68 -49.93 -23.75
CA LEU A 21 21.42 -50.86 -24.58
C LEU A 21 22.24 -50.10 -25.62
N THR A 22 23.55 -50.11 -25.41
CA THR A 22 24.58 -49.75 -26.36
C THR A 22 24.63 -50.80 -27.48
N MET A 23 24.57 -50.37 -28.74
CA MET A 23 25.20 -51.10 -29.85
C MET A 23 25.78 -50.13 -30.87
N THR A 24 27.11 -50.09 -30.89
CA THR A 24 27.97 -49.50 -31.91
C THR A 24 28.23 -50.53 -33.01
N ALA A 25 27.86 -50.20 -34.25
CA ALA A 25 28.45 -50.66 -35.50
C ALA A 25 27.73 -49.84 -36.60
N GLY A 26 28.36 -48.94 -37.35
CA GLY A 26 29.56 -49.17 -38.15
C GLY A 26 29.16 -49.08 -39.62
N MET A 27 28.94 -47.87 -40.14
CA MET A 27 28.89 -47.63 -41.59
C MET A 27 29.89 -46.54 -41.93
N LYS A 28 30.94 -46.97 -42.62
CA LYS A 28 31.94 -46.14 -43.30
C LYS A 28 31.22 -45.29 -44.35
N VAL A 29 31.41 -43.98 -44.30
CA VAL A 29 31.30 -43.12 -45.47
C VAL A 29 32.69 -42.57 -45.76
N SER A 30 33.08 -42.75 -47.02
CA SER A 30 34.36 -42.39 -47.62
C SER A 30 34.65 -40.92 -47.42
N ALA A 31 35.83 -40.61 -46.90
CA ALA A 31 36.39 -39.27 -46.96
C ALA A 31 36.88 -39.03 -48.40
N GLU A 32 36.22 -38.11 -49.09
CA GLU A 32 36.82 -37.36 -50.19
C GLU A 32 37.00 -35.91 -49.74
N ASP A 33 38.14 -35.37 -50.11
CA ASP A 33 38.80 -34.17 -49.60
C ASP A 33 37.90 -32.95 -49.38
N THR A 34 37.93 -32.41 -48.16
CA THR A 34 37.78 -30.98 -47.96
C THR A 34 39.02 -30.47 -47.24
N ASP A 35 39.77 -29.69 -48.01
CA ASP A 35 41.03 -29.04 -47.65
C ASP A 35 40.90 -28.31 -46.31
N ILE A 36 41.70 -28.75 -45.32
CA ILE A 36 41.92 -28.00 -44.08
C ILE A 36 42.88 -26.85 -44.42
N GLN A 37 42.34 -25.73 -44.88
CA GLN A 37 43.05 -24.46 -44.86
C GLN A 37 43.06 -23.90 -43.42
N LYS A 38 44.00 -24.43 -42.60
CA LYS A 38 44.55 -23.72 -41.46
C LYS A 38 45.52 -22.65 -41.97
N ASN A 39 45.00 -21.52 -42.43
CA ASN A 39 45.64 -20.20 -42.31
C ASN A 39 44.74 -19.14 -42.93
N GLY A 40 43.97 -18.51 -42.07
CA GLY A 40 43.26 -17.29 -42.38
C GLY A 40 42.85 -16.70 -41.06
N THR A 41 43.51 -15.64 -40.62
CA THR A 41 42.89 -14.63 -39.78
C THR A 41 41.57 -14.29 -40.45
N GLN A 42 40.46 -14.88 -39.99
CA GLN A 42 39.15 -14.34 -40.29
C GLN A 42 39.21 -12.92 -39.75
N LYS A 43 39.28 -11.96 -40.66
CA LYS A 43 39.04 -10.57 -40.33
C LYS A 43 37.68 -10.56 -39.65
N ALA A 44 37.66 -10.30 -38.33
CA ALA A 44 36.43 -10.13 -37.58
C ALA A 44 35.52 -9.21 -38.40
N PRO A 45 34.23 -9.56 -38.59
CA PRO A 45 33.34 -8.74 -39.40
C PRO A 45 33.46 -7.30 -38.91
N SER A 46 33.91 -6.39 -39.78
CA SER A 46 34.29 -5.03 -39.36
C SER A 46 33.09 -4.21 -38.88
N ASN A 47 31.88 -4.78 -38.95
CA ASN A 47 30.64 -4.19 -38.50
C ASN A 47 29.79 -5.15 -37.63
N ILE A 48 30.36 -5.69 -36.54
CA ILE A 48 29.55 -6.33 -35.49
C ILE A 48 28.68 -5.26 -34.84
N ILE A 49 27.36 -5.43 -34.91
CA ILE A 49 26.34 -4.57 -34.28
C ILE A 49 25.83 -5.23 -33.01
N CYS A 50 25.60 -6.54 -33.04
CA CYS A 50 25.10 -7.30 -31.90
C CYS A 50 25.94 -8.56 -31.68
N SER A 51 25.86 -9.15 -30.48
CA SER A 51 26.42 -10.47 -30.20
C SER A 51 25.40 -11.39 -29.51
N VAL A 52 25.55 -12.69 -29.73
CA VAL A 52 24.82 -13.76 -29.03
C VAL A 52 25.84 -14.81 -28.61
N ASP A 53 25.95 -15.11 -27.33
CA ASP A 53 26.92 -16.07 -26.76
C ASP A 53 28.37 -15.83 -27.25
N GLY A 54 28.75 -14.56 -27.42
CA GLY A 54 30.08 -14.14 -27.89
C GLY A 54 30.29 -14.24 -29.42
N VAL A 55 29.29 -14.70 -30.18
CA VAL A 55 29.30 -14.67 -31.64
C VAL A 55 28.75 -13.34 -32.13
N GLY A 56 29.49 -12.63 -32.98
CA GLY A 56 29.08 -11.32 -33.50
C GLY A 56 28.23 -11.40 -34.77
N TYR A 57 27.23 -10.54 -34.86
CA TYR A 57 26.28 -10.41 -35.98
C TYR A 57 26.27 -8.99 -36.52
N SER A 58 25.94 -8.85 -37.80
CA SER A 58 26.02 -7.56 -38.50
C SER A 58 24.74 -6.72 -38.42
N SER A 59 23.67 -7.30 -37.88
CA SER A 59 22.41 -6.61 -37.61
C SER A 59 21.70 -7.19 -36.38
N LEU A 60 20.77 -6.42 -35.83
CA LEU A 60 19.92 -6.86 -34.73
C LEU A 60 19.02 -8.04 -35.13
N ARG A 61 18.50 -8.04 -36.36
CA ARG A 61 17.67 -9.12 -36.90
C ARG A 61 18.44 -10.44 -36.94
N GLU A 62 19.65 -10.44 -37.51
CA GLU A 62 20.49 -11.64 -37.60
C GLU A 62 20.79 -12.23 -36.21
N ALA A 63 21.08 -11.39 -35.23
CA ALA A 63 21.34 -11.83 -33.87
C ALA A 63 20.10 -12.50 -33.23
N VAL A 64 18.93 -11.89 -33.38
CA VAL A 64 17.67 -12.44 -32.86
C VAL A 64 17.27 -13.75 -33.57
N ASP A 65 17.53 -13.84 -34.88
CA ASP A 65 17.27 -15.06 -35.64
C ASP A 65 18.15 -16.22 -35.16
N ALA A 66 19.40 -15.93 -34.76
CA ALA A 66 20.34 -16.92 -34.24
C ALA A 66 20.01 -17.45 -32.83
N VAL A 67 19.19 -16.74 -32.05
CA VAL A 67 18.73 -17.24 -30.74
C VAL A 67 17.92 -18.52 -30.91
N SER A 68 18.41 -19.60 -30.31
CA SER A 68 17.83 -20.95 -30.36
C SER A 68 16.94 -21.20 -29.15
N GLY A 69 15.64 -20.89 -29.27
CA GLY A 69 14.69 -21.04 -28.17
C GLY A 69 14.83 -19.90 -27.15
N SER A 70 15.88 -19.89 -26.33
CA SER A 70 16.15 -18.81 -25.36
C SER A 70 17.59 -18.31 -25.48
N GLY A 71 17.83 -17.00 -25.30
CA GLY A 71 19.17 -16.43 -25.36
C GLY A 71 19.24 -14.91 -25.19
N ALA A 72 20.45 -14.41 -24.96
CA ALA A 72 20.74 -12.99 -24.82
C ALA A 72 21.36 -12.40 -26.09
N VAL A 73 20.78 -11.30 -26.57
CA VAL A 73 21.32 -10.46 -27.64
C VAL A 73 21.88 -9.20 -27.01
N VAL A 74 23.20 -8.99 -27.11
CA VAL A 74 23.88 -7.80 -26.58
C VAL A 74 24.13 -6.81 -27.71
N LEU A 75 23.78 -5.54 -27.52
CA LEU A 75 24.05 -4.47 -28.46
C LEU A 75 25.49 -3.96 -28.28
N GLU A 76 26.34 -4.18 -29.28
CA GLU A 76 27.77 -3.83 -29.23
C GLU A 76 28.03 -2.39 -29.72
N LYS A 77 27.15 -1.87 -30.58
CA LYS A 77 27.26 -0.54 -31.19
C LYS A 77 25.90 0.13 -31.31
N ASP A 78 25.92 1.46 -31.32
CA ASP A 78 24.72 2.24 -31.62
C ASP A 78 24.24 1.94 -33.05
N ILE A 79 22.93 1.85 -33.21
CA ILE A 79 22.25 1.83 -34.51
C ILE A 79 21.67 3.22 -34.70
N THR A 80 22.12 3.98 -35.70
CA THR A 80 21.71 5.39 -35.88
C THR A 80 20.68 5.61 -36.98
N ASN A 81 20.36 4.55 -37.74
CA ASN A 81 19.52 4.62 -38.94
C ASN A 81 18.74 3.32 -39.16
N LEU A 82 18.04 2.85 -38.11
CA LEU A 82 17.23 1.64 -38.21
C LEU A 82 16.09 1.85 -39.23
N LYS A 83 16.02 1.04 -40.28
CA LYS A 83 15.02 1.17 -41.34
C LYS A 83 13.83 0.24 -41.12
N THR A 84 12.77 0.44 -41.90
CA THR A 84 11.58 -0.43 -41.91
C THR A 84 11.97 -1.90 -42.13
N ALA A 85 12.93 -2.16 -43.03
CA ALA A 85 13.42 -3.50 -43.31
C ALA A 85 14.19 -4.14 -42.13
N ASP A 86 14.56 -3.37 -41.11
CA ASP A 86 15.32 -3.83 -39.94
C ASP A 86 14.42 -4.15 -38.72
N ILE A 87 13.11 -3.87 -38.79
CA ILE A 87 12.14 -4.13 -37.70
C ILE A 87 12.16 -5.58 -37.23
N VAL A 88 12.44 -5.82 -35.97
CA VAL A 88 12.65 -7.17 -35.45
C VAL A 88 11.34 -7.78 -34.95
N THR A 89 11.06 -9.01 -35.37
CA THR A 89 9.95 -9.80 -34.81
C THR A 89 10.52 -10.86 -33.88
N ILE A 90 10.05 -10.92 -32.64
CA ILE A 90 10.29 -12.04 -31.73
C ILE A 90 9.16 -13.06 -31.96
N PRO A 91 9.42 -14.22 -32.58
CA PRO A 91 8.37 -15.19 -32.88
C PRO A 91 7.88 -15.89 -31.60
N GLU A 92 6.67 -16.45 -31.67
CA GLU A 92 6.11 -17.28 -30.61
C GLU A 92 7.05 -18.45 -30.25
N GLY A 93 7.15 -18.76 -28.96
CA GLY A 93 8.04 -19.82 -28.45
C GLY A 93 9.52 -19.44 -28.35
N LYS A 94 9.94 -18.26 -28.83
CA LYS A 94 11.28 -17.70 -28.54
C LYS A 94 11.26 -16.82 -27.30
N ASP A 95 12.36 -16.83 -26.56
CA ASP A 95 12.62 -16.04 -25.37
C ASP A 95 13.95 -15.28 -25.53
N VAL A 96 13.86 -13.97 -25.73
CA VAL A 96 14.99 -13.12 -26.07
C VAL A 96 15.21 -12.09 -24.97
N THR A 97 16.39 -12.08 -24.38
CA THR A 97 16.86 -10.94 -23.59
C THR A 97 17.69 -10.02 -24.47
N PHE A 98 17.17 -8.84 -24.77
CA PHE A 98 17.89 -7.78 -25.46
C PHE A 98 18.57 -6.86 -24.44
N ASP A 99 19.89 -7.00 -24.30
CA ASP A 99 20.73 -6.14 -23.48
C ASP A 99 21.30 -5.01 -24.33
N MET A 100 20.85 -3.79 -24.08
CA MET A 100 21.33 -2.62 -24.82
C MET A 100 22.76 -2.22 -24.46
N ALA A 101 23.34 -2.70 -23.34
CA ALA A 101 24.70 -2.37 -22.90
C ALA A 101 25.06 -0.86 -22.97
N GLY A 102 24.10 0.01 -22.62
CA GLY A 102 24.22 1.46 -22.66
C GLY A 102 24.19 2.09 -24.06
N LYS A 103 23.98 1.29 -25.11
CA LYS A 103 23.94 1.72 -26.52
C LYS A 103 22.54 2.14 -26.96
N SER A 104 22.49 2.80 -28.11
CA SER A 104 21.28 3.43 -28.62
C SER A 104 20.82 2.83 -29.94
N ILE A 105 19.50 2.81 -30.15
CA ILE A 105 18.84 2.57 -31.44
C ILE A 105 18.08 3.84 -31.79
N ALA A 106 18.37 4.44 -32.94
CA ALA A 106 17.63 5.53 -33.54
C ALA A 106 17.08 5.10 -34.92
N VAL A 107 15.83 5.44 -35.18
CA VAL A 107 15.16 5.12 -36.45
C VAL A 107 15.61 6.06 -37.57
N ASP A 108 15.65 5.54 -38.79
CA ASP A 108 15.88 6.33 -39.99
C ASP A 108 14.74 7.33 -40.22
N SER A 109 15.08 8.61 -40.47
CA SER A 109 14.08 9.67 -40.61
C SER A 109 13.32 9.64 -41.95
N ALA A 110 13.86 8.96 -42.96
CA ALA A 110 13.25 8.87 -44.30
C ALA A 110 12.62 7.50 -44.57
N ASP A 111 13.16 6.44 -43.97
CA ASP A 111 12.86 5.04 -44.31
C ASP A 111 12.56 4.19 -43.07
N PHE A 112 11.68 4.67 -42.19
CA PHE A 112 11.14 3.89 -41.08
C PHE A 112 9.63 4.06 -40.95
N ASP A 113 8.90 2.94 -40.95
CA ASP A 113 7.45 2.88 -40.78
C ASP A 113 7.08 1.68 -39.88
N GLY A 114 6.70 1.95 -38.64
CA GLY A 114 6.32 0.92 -37.67
C GLY A 114 6.98 1.09 -36.30
N ARG A 115 7.40 -0.03 -35.71
CA ARG A 115 7.96 -0.11 -34.35
C ARG A 115 9.23 -0.95 -34.36
N VAL A 116 10.18 -0.67 -33.48
CA VAL A 116 11.49 -1.36 -33.48
C VAL A 116 11.31 -2.87 -33.27
N PHE A 117 10.44 -3.25 -32.33
CA PHE A 117 10.12 -4.64 -32.03
C PHE A 117 8.63 -4.97 -32.20
N VAL A 118 8.36 -6.13 -32.80
CA VAL A 118 7.06 -6.81 -32.78
C VAL A 118 7.25 -8.10 -31.97
N ASN A 119 6.71 -8.15 -30.76
CA ASN A 119 6.88 -9.29 -29.87
C ASN A 119 5.67 -10.23 -29.92
N ARG A 120 5.89 -11.48 -30.32
CA ARG A 120 4.93 -12.60 -30.23
C ARG A 120 5.42 -13.72 -29.29
N GLY A 121 6.69 -13.66 -28.85
CA GLY A 121 7.30 -14.58 -27.91
C GLY A 121 7.49 -13.93 -26.54
N SER A 122 8.64 -14.17 -25.92
CA SER A 122 9.11 -13.49 -24.71
C SER A 122 10.25 -12.54 -25.07
N LEU A 123 10.13 -11.28 -24.68
CA LEU A 123 11.14 -10.24 -24.90
C LEU A 123 11.43 -9.54 -23.57
N THR A 124 12.68 -9.61 -23.13
CA THR A 124 13.18 -8.78 -22.02
C THR A 124 14.12 -7.72 -22.58
N ILE A 125 13.91 -6.44 -22.25
CA ILE A 125 14.79 -5.33 -22.63
C ILE A 125 15.49 -4.77 -21.38
N THR A 126 16.82 -4.70 -21.42
CA THR A 126 17.67 -4.25 -20.30
C THR A 126 18.93 -3.52 -20.82
N GLY A 127 19.91 -3.26 -19.94
CA GLY A 127 21.20 -2.67 -20.32
C GLY A 127 21.27 -1.16 -20.32
N ASN A 128 20.20 -0.47 -19.95
CA ASN A 128 20.10 0.99 -19.75
C ASN A 128 20.53 1.84 -20.95
N GLY A 129 20.30 1.34 -22.17
CA GLY A 129 20.46 2.08 -23.42
C GLY A 129 19.26 2.95 -23.81
N THR A 130 19.23 3.42 -25.06
CA THR A 130 18.14 4.27 -25.58
C THR A 130 17.49 3.68 -26.82
N ILE A 131 16.15 3.72 -26.90
CA ILE A 131 15.40 3.49 -28.15
C ILE A 131 14.68 4.79 -28.52
N ASP A 132 15.09 5.39 -29.62
CA ASP A 132 14.61 6.67 -30.12
C ASP A 132 13.87 6.49 -31.46
N THR A 133 12.55 6.65 -31.41
CA THR A 133 11.68 6.61 -32.60
C THR A 133 11.21 8.00 -33.02
N THR A 134 11.91 9.07 -32.60
CA THR A 134 11.55 10.46 -32.92
C THR A 134 11.80 10.85 -34.38
N GLY A 135 12.60 10.05 -35.10
CA GLY A 135 13.14 10.39 -36.42
C GLY A 135 12.08 10.72 -37.48
N ASN A 136 10.85 10.22 -37.35
CA ASN A 136 9.72 10.59 -38.22
C ASN A 136 8.35 10.24 -37.59
N ILE A 137 7.24 10.69 -38.21
CA ILE A 137 5.86 10.50 -37.71
C ILE A 137 5.29 9.09 -37.88
N LYS A 138 5.96 8.23 -38.65
CA LYS A 138 5.65 6.81 -38.84
C LYS A 138 6.46 5.92 -37.90
N GLY A 139 7.36 6.50 -37.11
CA GLY A 139 7.99 5.86 -35.96
C GLY A 139 7.00 5.73 -34.80
N LEU A 140 6.12 4.73 -34.87
CA LEU A 140 4.98 4.58 -33.96
C LEU A 140 5.37 4.25 -32.51
N GLY A 141 6.62 3.84 -32.27
CA GLY A 141 7.18 3.62 -30.94
C GLY A 141 8.09 2.39 -30.83
N PRO A 142 8.64 2.11 -29.63
CA PRO A 142 9.61 1.03 -29.44
C PRO A 142 9.06 -0.38 -29.69
N VAL A 143 7.90 -0.72 -29.12
CA VAL A 143 7.43 -2.11 -29.07
C VAL A 143 5.94 -2.23 -29.38
N GLU A 144 5.58 -3.20 -30.22
CA GLU A 144 4.25 -3.79 -30.27
C GLU A 144 4.29 -5.17 -29.61
N ASN A 145 3.51 -5.36 -28.54
CA ASN A 145 3.54 -6.60 -27.78
C ASN A 145 2.25 -7.41 -27.94
N TYR A 146 2.37 -8.65 -28.40
CA TYR A 146 1.33 -9.68 -28.39
C TYR A 146 1.70 -10.87 -27.48
N GLY A 147 2.97 -11.00 -27.07
CA GLY A 147 3.48 -12.04 -26.19
C GLY A 147 3.80 -11.51 -24.78
N THR A 148 4.90 -11.97 -24.19
CA THR A 148 5.39 -11.48 -22.89
C THR A 148 6.51 -10.46 -23.06
N LEU A 149 6.29 -9.23 -22.61
CA LEU A 149 7.30 -8.17 -22.60
C LEU A 149 7.74 -7.89 -21.16
N THR A 150 9.04 -7.78 -20.93
CA THR A 150 9.62 -7.20 -19.71
C THR A 150 10.56 -6.08 -20.10
N ILE A 151 10.39 -4.89 -19.52
CA ILE A 151 11.34 -3.78 -19.62
C ILE A 151 11.90 -3.49 -18.24
N GLU A 152 13.20 -3.66 -18.10
CA GLU A 152 13.88 -3.48 -16.81
C GLU A 152 14.34 -2.04 -16.59
N ASN A 153 14.82 -1.39 -17.65
CA ASN A 153 15.43 -0.05 -17.62
C ASN A 153 15.59 0.49 -19.06
N GLY A 154 16.30 1.61 -19.21
CA GLY A 154 16.54 2.28 -20.48
C GLY A 154 15.75 3.57 -20.68
N THR A 155 16.03 4.26 -21.78
CA THR A 155 15.34 5.49 -22.21
C THR A 155 14.58 5.23 -23.50
N TYR A 156 13.32 5.63 -23.55
CA TYR A 156 12.42 5.40 -24.68
C TYR A 156 11.83 6.73 -25.14
N LYS A 157 12.02 7.08 -26.41
CA LYS A 157 11.59 8.37 -26.97
C LYS A 157 10.69 8.16 -28.17
N GLY A 158 9.53 8.80 -28.16
CA GLY A 158 8.58 8.79 -29.27
C GLY A 158 8.59 10.07 -30.08
N SER A 159 7.82 10.11 -31.17
CA SER A 159 7.44 11.38 -31.80
C SER A 159 6.02 11.77 -31.42
N ARG A 160 5.89 13.01 -30.93
CA ARG A 160 4.62 13.68 -30.58
C ARG A 160 3.63 13.78 -31.73
N ASP A 161 4.13 13.76 -32.95
CA ASP A 161 3.32 13.98 -34.16
C ASP A 161 2.74 12.69 -34.75
N THR A 162 3.09 11.53 -34.18
CA THR A 162 2.62 10.20 -34.67
C THR A 162 1.15 9.94 -34.38
N ASN A 163 0.55 10.63 -33.39
CA ASN A 163 -0.72 10.26 -32.74
C ASN A 163 -0.82 8.76 -32.34
N ALA A 164 0.33 8.09 -32.19
CA ALA A 164 0.42 6.69 -31.82
C ALA A 164 0.72 6.49 -30.33
N VAL A 165 0.65 5.24 -29.88
CA VAL A 165 1.07 4.83 -28.53
C VAL A 165 2.53 4.40 -28.56
N GLY A 166 3.36 4.82 -27.61
CA GLY A 166 4.76 4.41 -27.53
C GLY A 166 4.95 2.90 -27.44
N ILE A 167 4.38 2.28 -26.41
CA ILE A 167 4.40 0.82 -26.23
C ILE A 167 2.97 0.33 -26.12
N TRP A 168 2.55 -0.52 -27.06
CA TRP A 168 1.21 -1.06 -27.09
C TRP A 168 1.22 -2.53 -26.71
N ASN A 169 0.65 -2.83 -25.54
CA ASN A 169 0.37 -4.19 -25.10
C ASN A 169 -0.99 -4.64 -25.68
N ARG A 170 -0.95 -5.34 -26.81
CA ARG A 170 -2.10 -5.80 -27.58
C ARG A 170 -2.81 -6.96 -26.87
N ALA A 171 -4.04 -7.25 -27.29
CA ALA A 171 -4.84 -8.35 -26.78
C ALA A 171 -4.04 -9.68 -26.78
N GLY A 172 -4.12 -10.43 -25.68
CA GLY A 172 -3.32 -11.64 -25.44
C GLY A 172 -1.91 -11.39 -24.88
N GLY A 173 -1.42 -10.15 -24.94
CA GLY A 173 -0.10 -9.78 -24.43
C GLY A 173 -0.05 -9.62 -22.91
N THR A 174 1.12 -9.89 -22.34
CA THR A 174 1.48 -9.56 -20.96
C THR A 174 2.70 -8.65 -20.94
N ALA A 175 2.68 -7.56 -20.19
CA ALA A 175 3.79 -6.61 -20.13
C ALA A 175 4.18 -6.26 -18.69
N TYR A 176 5.48 -6.24 -18.40
CA TYR A 176 6.06 -5.84 -17.12
C TYR A 176 7.02 -4.66 -17.33
N PHE A 177 6.74 -3.54 -16.67
CA PHE A 177 7.60 -2.37 -16.67
C PHE A 177 8.19 -2.19 -15.27
N LYS A 178 9.48 -2.47 -15.12
CA LYS A 178 10.19 -2.37 -13.83
C LYS A 178 10.89 -1.03 -13.63
N GLY A 179 11.18 -0.33 -14.72
CA GLY A 179 11.94 0.92 -14.70
C GLY A 179 12.03 1.57 -16.08
N GLY A 180 12.95 2.51 -16.19
CA GLY A 180 13.21 3.27 -17.42
C GLY A 180 12.60 4.67 -17.44
N SER A 181 12.98 5.47 -18.43
CA SER A 181 12.44 6.80 -18.70
C SER A 181 11.73 6.80 -20.05
N TYR A 182 10.52 7.35 -20.09
CA TYR A 182 9.67 7.33 -21.27
C TYR A 182 9.14 8.74 -21.55
N GLU A 183 9.47 9.28 -22.72
CA GLU A 183 9.18 10.68 -23.05
C GLU A 183 8.74 10.86 -24.51
N ASN A 184 8.08 11.99 -24.77
CA ASN A 184 7.79 12.48 -26.13
C ASN A 184 6.82 11.60 -26.94
N PHE A 185 5.96 10.82 -26.27
CA PHE A 185 4.89 10.04 -26.91
C PHE A 185 3.54 10.76 -26.81
N PRO A 186 2.63 10.64 -27.78
CA PRO A 186 1.25 11.06 -27.60
C PRO A 186 0.59 10.37 -26.41
N THR A 187 0.72 9.04 -26.32
CA THR A 187 0.44 8.21 -25.14
C THR A 187 1.59 7.22 -24.96
N VAL A 188 2.09 7.05 -23.73
CA VAL A 188 3.31 6.25 -23.51
C VAL A 188 3.01 4.76 -23.52
N ILE A 189 2.11 4.30 -22.66
CA ILE A 189 1.72 2.89 -22.56
C ILE A 189 0.22 2.78 -22.80
N ARG A 190 -0.17 1.78 -23.61
CA ARG A 190 -1.56 1.33 -23.69
C ARG A 190 -1.68 -0.17 -23.47
N THR A 191 -2.56 -0.54 -22.54
CA THR A 191 -3.01 -1.91 -22.34
C THR A 191 -4.34 -2.08 -23.07
N ALA A 192 -4.37 -2.96 -24.08
CA ALA A 192 -5.59 -3.27 -24.79
C ALA A 192 -6.52 -4.18 -23.98
N PHE A 193 -7.80 -4.22 -24.37
CA PHE A 193 -8.73 -5.23 -23.88
C PHE A 193 -8.15 -6.66 -24.07
N GLY A 194 -8.26 -7.48 -23.03
CA GLY A 194 -7.74 -8.85 -23.03
C GLY A 194 -6.22 -8.97 -22.91
N SER A 195 -5.53 -7.91 -22.47
CA SER A 195 -4.10 -7.95 -22.14
C SER A 195 -3.86 -7.54 -20.68
N THR A 196 -2.69 -7.91 -20.16
CA THR A 196 -2.30 -7.67 -18.76
C THR A 196 -1.02 -6.87 -18.69
N THR A 197 -1.00 -5.81 -17.89
CA THR A 197 0.18 -4.96 -17.70
C THR A 197 0.47 -4.73 -16.22
N VAL A 198 1.73 -4.86 -15.81
CA VAL A 198 2.20 -4.50 -14.47
C VAL A 198 3.27 -3.43 -14.58
N ILE A 199 3.10 -2.31 -13.88
CA ILE A 199 4.09 -1.26 -13.74
C ILE A 199 4.57 -1.25 -12.29
N SER A 200 5.87 -1.38 -12.08
CA SER A 200 6.50 -1.44 -10.75
C SER A 200 7.57 -0.36 -10.53
N GLY A 201 7.84 0.44 -11.56
CA GLY A 201 8.76 1.57 -11.50
C GLY A 201 8.90 2.24 -12.87
N GLY A 202 9.66 3.33 -12.91
CA GLY A 202 9.93 4.10 -14.12
C GLY A 202 9.41 5.54 -14.04
N ILE A 203 9.80 6.34 -15.03
CA ILE A 203 9.44 7.75 -15.15
C ILE A 203 8.72 7.94 -16.48
N TYR A 204 7.48 8.40 -16.44
CA TYR A 204 6.59 8.54 -17.59
C TYR A 204 6.20 10.00 -17.74
N THR A 205 6.72 10.69 -18.76
CA THR A 205 6.44 12.11 -19.00
C THR A 205 5.68 12.31 -20.31
N ASN A 206 4.65 13.13 -20.25
CA ASN A 206 3.80 13.43 -21.40
C ASN A 206 3.25 14.86 -21.34
N ASP A 207 2.84 15.40 -22.50
CA ASP A 207 2.24 16.72 -22.66
C ASP A 207 1.09 16.77 -23.68
N LEU A 208 0.63 15.63 -24.22
CA LEU A 208 -0.45 15.56 -25.23
C LEU A 208 -1.68 14.78 -24.78
N TYR A 209 -1.65 13.44 -24.76
CA TYR A 209 -2.77 12.61 -24.27
C TYR A 209 -2.38 11.95 -22.93
N PRO A 210 -3.17 11.04 -22.34
CA PRO A 210 -2.73 10.34 -21.13
C PRO A 210 -1.36 9.69 -21.31
N ALA A 211 -0.54 9.72 -20.26
CA ALA A 211 0.72 8.97 -20.25
C ALA A 211 0.41 7.46 -20.30
N ILE A 212 -0.61 7.04 -19.55
CA ILE A 212 -1.04 5.64 -19.44
C ILE A 212 -2.53 5.54 -19.76
N ASP A 213 -2.87 4.66 -20.71
CA ASP A 213 -4.24 4.26 -21.01
C ASP A 213 -4.44 2.75 -20.74
N ASN A 214 -5.46 2.42 -19.94
CA ASN A 214 -5.83 1.04 -19.64
C ASN A 214 -7.24 0.70 -20.15
N ASP A 215 -7.29 -0.29 -21.05
CA ASP A 215 -8.51 -0.91 -21.57
C ASP A 215 -8.62 -2.40 -21.17
N GLY A 216 -7.60 -2.93 -20.49
CA GLY A 216 -7.49 -4.33 -20.07
C GLY A 216 -7.27 -4.44 -18.57
N GLU A 217 -6.37 -5.33 -18.18
CA GLU A 217 -6.00 -5.56 -16.78
C GLU A 217 -4.67 -4.86 -16.48
N MET A 218 -4.66 -3.93 -15.52
CA MET A 218 -3.44 -3.23 -15.13
C MET A 218 -3.24 -3.17 -13.62
N THR A 219 -2.00 -3.38 -13.19
CA THR A 219 -1.57 -3.11 -11.81
C THR A 219 -0.40 -2.14 -11.80
N ILE A 220 -0.48 -1.09 -10.98
CA ILE A 220 0.60 -0.13 -10.75
C ILE A 220 1.04 -0.24 -9.28
N THR A 221 2.30 -0.54 -9.07
CA THR A 221 2.92 -0.68 -7.74
C THR A 221 4.09 0.27 -7.50
N GLY A 222 4.57 0.93 -8.55
CA GLY A 222 5.58 1.97 -8.47
C GLY A 222 5.70 2.75 -9.77
N GLY A 223 6.28 3.94 -9.70
CA GLY A 223 6.55 4.81 -10.84
C GLY A 223 6.18 6.27 -10.58
N THR A 224 6.78 7.15 -11.37
CA THR A 224 6.45 8.57 -11.42
C THR A 224 5.82 8.89 -12.77
N PHE A 225 4.59 9.40 -12.76
CA PHE A 225 3.81 9.71 -13.95
C PHE A 225 3.50 11.20 -13.95
N LYS A 226 3.87 11.89 -15.03
CA LYS A 226 3.64 13.32 -15.17
C LYS A 226 3.03 13.64 -16.52
N ASN A 227 1.89 14.35 -16.51
CA ASN A 227 1.26 14.86 -17.72
C ASN A 227 1.00 16.36 -17.63
N THR A 228 1.58 17.15 -18.54
CA THR A 228 1.36 18.60 -18.59
C THR A 228 0.38 19.05 -19.66
N SER A 229 -0.31 18.10 -20.32
CA SER A 229 -1.36 18.41 -21.29
C SER A 229 -2.50 19.21 -20.64
N CYS A 230 -3.07 20.13 -21.42
CA CYS A 230 -4.01 21.13 -20.93
C CYS A 230 -5.01 21.47 -22.04
N SER A 231 -6.29 21.25 -21.75
CA SER A 231 -7.39 21.54 -22.68
C SER A 231 -7.47 23.01 -23.12
N SER A 232 -6.93 23.93 -22.32
CA SER A 232 -6.82 25.36 -22.70
C SER A 232 -5.60 25.67 -23.57
N CYS A 233 -4.54 24.85 -23.51
CA CYS A 233 -3.39 24.96 -24.42
C CYS A 233 -3.68 24.32 -25.78
N ASP A 234 -4.39 23.20 -25.79
CA ASP A 234 -4.78 22.45 -26.97
C ASP A 234 -6.16 21.85 -26.73
N SER A 235 -7.16 22.24 -27.52
CA SER A 235 -8.55 21.79 -27.33
C SER A 235 -8.79 20.37 -27.84
N VAL A 236 -7.81 19.77 -28.52
CA VAL A 236 -7.91 18.45 -29.16
C VAL A 236 -7.07 17.41 -28.42
N ARG A 237 -5.88 17.80 -27.94
CA ARG A 237 -4.89 16.89 -27.35
C ARG A 237 -4.65 17.22 -25.88
N TRP A 238 -5.39 16.52 -25.04
CA TRP A 238 -5.28 16.61 -23.58
C TRP A 238 -5.75 15.32 -22.93
N GLY A 239 -5.39 15.13 -21.66
CA GLY A 239 -5.89 14.00 -20.89
C GLY A 239 -5.40 13.98 -19.45
N TYR A 240 -6.10 13.19 -18.64
CA TYR A 240 -5.64 12.80 -17.32
C TYR A 240 -4.34 12.00 -17.45
N THR A 241 -3.49 12.02 -16.42
CA THR A 241 -2.16 11.40 -16.49
C THR A 241 -2.25 9.89 -16.67
N VAL A 242 -3.11 9.25 -15.87
CA VAL A 242 -3.45 7.83 -15.97
C VAL A 242 -4.96 7.70 -16.16
N ARG A 243 -5.39 6.88 -17.11
CA ARG A 243 -6.80 6.68 -17.42
C ARG A 243 -7.15 5.21 -17.58
N ASN A 244 -8.26 4.81 -16.97
CA ASN A 244 -8.87 3.49 -17.10
C ASN A 244 -10.21 3.58 -17.84
N GLY A 245 -10.57 2.56 -18.61
CA GLY A 245 -11.96 2.36 -19.04
C GLY A 245 -12.33 2.86 -20.43
N ILE A 246 -11.40 3.34 -21.26
CA ILE A 246 -11.75 3.79 -22.61
C ILE A 246 -12.24 2.63 -23.50
N GLY A 247 -11.71 1.43 -23.27
CA GLY A 247 -12.10 0.19 -23.95
C GLY A 247 -13.38 -0.46 -23.45
N GLY A 248 -14.00 0.07 -22.38
CA GLY A 248 -15.30 -0.38 -21.88
C GLY A 248 -15.26 -1.16 -20.56
N GLN A 249 -16.36 -1.85 -20.27
CA GLN A 249 -16.75 -2.33 -18.93
C GLN A 249 -15.77 -3.29 -18.25
N ALA A 250 -15.00 -4.04 -19.04
CA ALA A 250 -14.05 -5.01 -18.50
C ALA A 250 -12.69 -4.41 -18.10
N SER A 251 -12.50 -3.10 -18.27
CA SER A 251 -11.23 -2.46 -17.90
C SER A 251 -11.08 -2.46 -16.38
N HIS A 252 -9.94 -2.92 -15.89
CA HIS A 252 -9.62 -2.99 -14.47
C HIS A 252 -8.23 -2.44 -14.21
N LEU A 253 -8.15 -1.43 -13.34
CA LEU A 253 -6.90 -0.84 -12.88
C LEU A 253 -6.80 -0.95 -11.36
N VAL A 254 -5.70 -1.52 -10.87
CA VAL A 254 -5.34 -1.57 -9.45
C VAL A 254 -4.09 -0.73 -9.21
N ILE A 255 -4.12 0.12 -8.19
CA ILE A 255 -2.96 0.89 -7.72
C ILE A 255 -2.70 0.54 -6.26
N GLU A 256 -1.54 -0.04 -6.00
CA GLU A 256 -1.11 -0.48 -4.66
C GLU A 256 0.41 -0.37 -4.56
N GLU A 257 0.88 0.62 -3.82
CA GLU A 257 2.31 0.87 -3.63
C GLU A 257 3.04 -0.36 -3.05
N ALA A 258 4.11 -0.78 -3.73
CA ALA A 258 5.02 -1.79 -3.21
C ALA A 258 5.79 -1.29 -1.97
N ALA A 259 5.99 0.03 -1.86
CA ALA A 259 6.54 0.71 -0.71
C ALA A 259 5.94 2.12 -0.63
N ALA A 260 5.67 2.64 0.57
CA ALA A 260 5.07 3.96 0.74
C ALA A 260 5.80 5.04 -0.08
N GLY A 261 5.05 5.79 -0.90
CA GLY A 261 5.59 6.81 -1.80
C GLY A 261 6.18 6.28 -3.12
N SER A 262 6.03 4.99 -3.43
CA SER A 262 6.50 4.43 -4.70
C SER A 262 5.66 4.85 -5.91
N VAL A 263 4.41 5.29 -5.72
CA VAL A 263 3.52 5.73 -6.82
C VAL A 263 3.20 7.21 -6.70
N SER A 264 3.59 7.99 -7.72
CA SER A 264 3.29 9.41 -7.82
C SER A 264 2.73 9.75 -9.21
N ILE A 265 1.50 10.27 -9.25
CA ILE A 265 0.79 10.64 -10.48
C ILE A 265 0.42 12.11 -10.41
N THR A 266 0.96 12.90 -11.35
CA THR A 266 0.78 14.35 -11.40
C THR A 266 0.30 14.82 -12.76
N GLY A 267 -0.79 15.58 -12.80
CA GLY A 267 -1.37 16.05 -14.07
C GLY A 267 -1.79 17.51 -14.07
N VAL A 268 -1.69 18.21 -15.20
CA VAL A 268 -2.34 19.52 -15.35
C VAL A 268 -3.84 19.32 -15.49
N GLN A 269 -4.30 18.65 -16.55
CA GLN A 269 -5.72 18.37 -16.76
C GLN A 269 -6.33 17.57 -15.59
N GLY A 270 -5.61 16.55 -15.11
CA GLY A 270 -5.99 15.74 -13.97
C GLY A 270 -5.02 14.58 -13.73
N ALA A 271 -5.04 14.01 -12.52
CA ALA A 271 -4.12 12.93 -12.17
C ALA A 271 -4.65 11.56 -12.64
N LEU A 272 -5.81 11.14 -12.14
CA LEU A 272 -6.37 9.81 -12.39
C LEU A 272 -7.82 9.89 -12.89
N ALA A 273 -8.15 9.12 -13.93
CA ALA A 273 -9.49 9.01 -14.47
C ALA A 273 -9.98 7.56 -14.61
N ASN A 274 -11.25 7.32 -14.28
CA ASN A 274 -11.98 6.08 -14.54
C ASN A 274 -13.21 6.38 -15.42
N SER A 275 -13.08 6.14 -16.71
CA SER A 275 -14.13 6.40 -17.71
C SER A 275 -15.16 5.25 -17.82
N CYS A 276 -14.84 4.07 -17.28
CA CYS A 276 -15.68 2.86 -17.26
C CYS A 276 -14.96 1.76 -16.46
N GLY A 277 -15.68 0.73 -16.05
CA GLY A 277 -15.10 -0.44 -15.41
C GLY A 277 -14.67 -0.16 -13.97
N LEU A 278 -13.71 -0.94 -13.48
CA LEU A 278 -13.29 -0.92 -12.09
C LEU A 278 -11.91 -0.25 -11.93
N LEU A 279 -11.84 0.72 -11.02
CA LEU A 279 -10.60 1.28 -10.50
C LEU A 279 -10.49 0.94 -9.01
N GLU A 280 -9.37 0.39 -8.58
CA GLU A 280 -9.07 0.16 -7.17
C GLU A 280 -7.81 0.93 -6.79
N VAL A 281 -7.92 1.83 -5.81
CA VAL A 281 -6.79 2.60 -5.29
C VAL A 281 -6.61 2.27 -3.82
N LYS A 282 -5.49 1.64 -3.49
CA LYS A 282 -5.13 1.28 -2.12
C LYS A 282 -4.14 2.26 -1.49
N SER A 283 -3.28 2.87 -2.29
CA SER A 283 -2.27 3.84 -1.87
C SER A 283 -1.72 4.62 -3.07
N GLY A 284 -0.79 5.57 -2.83
CA GLY A 284 -0.20 6.44 -3.84
C GLY A 284 -0.55 7.92 -3.67
N SER A 285 0.16 8.77 -4.43
CA SER A 285 -0.06 10.22 -4.49
C SER A 285 -0.63 10.64 -5.84
N PHE A 286 -1.73 11.38 -5.83
CA PHE A 286 -2.48 11.83 -7.01
C PHE A 286 -2.69 13.34 -6.92
N GLU A 287 -2.01 14.11 -7.77
CA GLU A 287 -2.01 15.56 -7.67
C GLU A 287 -2.30 16.24 -9.00
N THR A 288 -3.18 17.23 -8.98
CA THR A 288 -3.25 18.18 -10.09
C THR A 288 -2.25 19.30 -9.88
N ILE A 289 -1.62 19.80 -10.93
CA ILE A 289 -0.77 21.00 -10.88
C ILE A 289 -1.27 22.08 -11.83
N ALA A 290 -0.86 23.33 -11.58
CA ALA A 290 -1.18 24.43 -12.46
C ALA A 290 -0.58 24.24 -13.87
N CYS A 291 -1.34 24.62 -14.89
CA CYS A 291 -0.81 24.83 -16.22
C CYS A 291 0.22 25.96 -16.21
N ALA A 292 1.38 25.75 -16.84
CA ALA A 292 2.43 26.77 -16.93
C ALA A 292 1.98 28.05 -17.65
N VAL A 293 0.97 27.97 -18.51
CA VAL A 293 0.47 29.10 -19.33
C VAL A 293 -0.79 29.72 -18.72
N HIS A 294 -1.72 28.89 -18.24
CA HIS A 294 -3.07 29.33 -17.85
C HIS A 294 -3.32 29.28 -16.34
N GLY A 295 -2.29 29.01 -15.52
CA GLY A 295 -2.44 28.83 -14.08
C GLY A 295 -3.25 27.59 -13.73
N SER A 296 -3.94 27.61 -12.60
CA SER A 296 -4.72 26.45 -12.10
C SER A 296 -6.12 26.33 -12.71
N GLY A 297 -6.60 27.35 -13.44
CA GLY A 297 -7.95 27.35 -14.04
C GLY A 297 -8.33 26.10 -14.86
N PRO A 298 -7.45 25.55 -15.72
CA PRO A 298 -7.72 24.33 -16.47
C PRO A 298 -7.36 23.03 -15.73
N SER A 299 -6.96 23.11 -14.46
CA SER A 299 -6.67 21.94 -13.64
C SER A 299 -7.97 21.43 -13.03
N HIS A 300 -8.35 20.19 -13.35
CA HIS A 300 -9.62 19.63 -12.90
C HIS A 300 -9.45 18.84 -11.60
N TYR A 301 -9.52 17.51 -11.67
CA TYR A 301 -9.67 16.67 -10.49
C TYR A 301 -8.44 15.78 -10.28
N ALA A 302 -8.12 15.50 -9.02
CA ALA A 302 -7.14 14.48 -8.70
C ALA A 302 -7.67 13.09 -9.06
N LEU A 303 -8.96 12.86 -8.80
CA LEU A 303 -9.69 11.68 -9.22
C LEU A 303 -10.97 12.06 -9.95
N TYR A 304 -11.15 11.54 -11.16
CA TYR A 304 -12.35 11.69 -11.96
C TYR A 304 -12.95 10.31 -12.26
N VAL A 305 -14.17 10.06 -11.81
CA VAL A 305 -14.88 8.80 -12.03
C VAL A 305 -16.17 9.12 -12.76
N ALA A 306 -16.25 8.78 -14.05
CA ALA A 306 -17.42 9.09 -14.85
C ALA A 306 -17.77 7.93 -15.79
N GLY A 307 -19.05 7.68 -16.00
CA GLY A 307 -19.53 6.62 -16.89
C GLY A 307 -19.49 7.02 -18.36
N GLU A 308 -18.31 7.36 -18.88
CA GLU A 308 -18.16 7.88 -20.25
C GLU A 308 -18.26 6.79 -21.32
N ARG A 309 -18.00 5.53 -20.96
CA ARG A 309 -18.04 4.36 -21.86
C ARG A 309 -18.83 3.17 -21.31
N GLY A 310 -19.48 3.34 -20.17
CA GLY A 310 -20.21 2.31 -19.42
C GLY A 310 -20.17 2.62 -17.93
N ASP A 311 -20.68 1.73 -17.10
CA ASP A 311 -20.74 1.98 -15.66
C ASP A 311 -19.32 2.04 -15.08
N SER A 312 -19.08 3.03 -14.24
CA SER A 312 -17.77 3.35 -13.69
C SER A 312 -17.80 3.22 -12.17
N LYS A 313 -16.88 2.43 -11.61
CA LYS A 313 -16.73 2.26 -10.16
C LYS A 313 -15.29 2.48 -9.76
N ALA A 314 -15.06 3.30 -8.75
CA ALA A 314 -13.79 3.34 -8.05
C ALA A 314 -13.94 2.89 -6.58
N VAL A 315 -13.04 2.02 -6.12
CA VAL A 315 -12.91 1.66 -4.70
C VAL A 315 -11.61 2.26 -4.20
N VAL A 316 -11.69 3.12 -3.19
CA VAL A 316 -10.54 3.83 -2.64
C VAL A 316 -10.39 3.46 -1.18
N THR A 317 -9.30 2.78 -0.82
CA THR A 317 -8.99 2.42 0.57
C THR A 317 -7.83 3.21 1.15
N GLY A 318 -7.14 4.01 0.33
CA GLY A 318 -6.02 4.83 0.76
C GLY A 318 -5.46 5.71 -0.37
N GLY A 319 -4.36 6.40 -0.06
CA GLY A 319 -3.70 7.35 -0.97
C GLY A 319 -4.05 8.82 -0.66
N THR A 320 -3.35 9.75 -1.30
CA THR A 320 -3.55 11.19 -1.14
C THR A 320 -3.94 11.81 -2.48
N PHE A 321 -5.08 12.48 -2.51
CA PHE A 321 -5.66 13.13 -3.69
C PHE A 321 -5.70 14.63 -3.47
N ARG A 322 -4.93 15.39 -4.24
CA ARG A 322 -4.84 16.85 -4.12
C ARG A 322 -5.20 17.54 -5.42
N SER A 323 -6.22 18.39 -5.36
CA SER A 323 -6.58 19.29 -6.44
C SER A 323 -6.10 20.72 -6.15
N VAL A 324 -5.65 21.44 -7.18
CA VAL A 324 -5.20 22.83 -7.08
C VAL A 324 -6.26 23.85 -7.52
N SER A 325 -7.40 23.41 -8.06
CA SER A 325 -8.44 24.35 -8.51
C SER A 325 -9.87 23.88 -8.33
N LYS A 326 -10.17 22.59 -8.44
CA LYS A 326 -11.53 22.06 -8.32
C LYS A 326 -11.64 21.12 -7.14
N THR A 327 -12.77 20.43 -7.03
CA THR A 327 -12.91 19.28 -6.12
C THR A 327 -11.76 18.27 -6.28
N ALA A 328 -11.39 17.58 -5.20
CA ALA A 328 -10.38 16.53 -5.28
C ALA A 328 -10.93 15.33 -6.06
N VAL A 329 -12.19 14.99 -5.83
CA VAL A 329 -12.88 13.84 -6.45
C VAL A 329 -14.18 14.29 -7.11
N LEU A 330 -14.30 14.11 -8.42
CA LEU A 330 -15.58 14.21 -9.12
C LEU A 330 -16.10 12.80 -9.46
N VAL A 331 -17.35 12.53 -9.08
CA VAL A 331 -18.07 11.28 -9.35
C VAL A 331 -19.28 11.57 -10.20
N GLY A 332 -19.33 11.00 -11.40
CA GLY A 332 -20.30 11.32 -12.43
C GLY A 332 -19.95 12.57 -13.23
N ASN A 333 -20.58 12.69 -14.39
CA ASN A 333 -20.52 13.89 -15.22
C ASN A 333 -21.85 13.98 -15.98
N ASP A 334 -22.63 15.03 -15.72
CA ASP A 334 -23.97 15.23 -16.29
C ASP A 334 -23.93 15.98 -17.64
N ASN A 335 -22.74 16.28 -18.18
CA ASN A 335 -22.58 16.96 -19.46
C ASN A 335 -22.86 16.01 -20.64
N THR A 336 -24.15 15.79 -20.92
CA THR A 336 -24.61 14.84 -21.95
C THR A 336 -24.22 15.26 -23.36
N ASN A 337 -23.63 14.31 -24.11
CA ASN A 337 -23.00 14.51 -25.43
C ASN A 337 -21.80 15.48 -25.42
N GLY A 338 -21.32 15.86 -24.24
CA GLY A 338 -20.08 16.61 -24.04
C GLY A 338 -18.93 15.71 -23.61
N ASP A 339 -18.14 16.18 -22.66
CA ASP A 339 -17.02 15.42 -22.11
C ASP A 339 -17.46 14.24 -21.22
N GLY A 340 -18.68 14.26 -20.68
CA GLY A 340 -19.23 13.16 -19.85
C GLY A 340 -19.58 11.86 -20.61
N GLY A 341 -19.29 11.80 -21.91
CA GLY A 341 -19.51 10.62 -22.74
C GLY A 341 -20.98 10.20 -22.78
N ILE A 342 -21.25 8.93 -22.48
CA ILE A 342 -22.61 8.37 -22.51
C ILE A 342 -23.41 8.59 -21.21
N ASN A 343 -22.82 9.23 -20.19
CA ASN A 343 -23.45 9.51 -18.90
C ASN A 343 -24.02 8.26 -18.21
N ALA A 344 -23.30 7.13 -18.30
CA ALA A 344 -23.62 5.96 -17.50
C ALA A 344 -23.34 6.21 -16.01
N ASN A 345 -23.75 5.28 -15.15
CA ASN A 345 -23.65 5.48 -13.71
C ASN A 345 -22.17 5.50 -13.29
N ALA A 346 -21.85 6.40 -12.37
CA ALA A 346 -20.55 6.48 -11.73
C ALA A 346 -20.73 6.42 -10.22
N THR A 347 -19.91 5.61 -9.57
CA THR A 347 -19.93 5.47 -8.11
C THR A 347 -18.52 5.34 -7.55
N THR A 348 -18.37 5.77 -6.31
CA THR A 348 -17.17 5.52 -5.53
C THR A 348 -17.53 4.80 -4.23
N GLU A 349 -16.65 3.91 -3.78
CA GLU A 349 -16.60 3.43 -2.40
C GLU A 349 -15.31 3.97 -1.77
N ILE A 350 -15.41 5.10 -1.07
CA ILE A 350 -14.28 5.71 -0.36
C ILE A 350 -14.29 5.17 1.07
N LYS A 351 -13.28 4.35 1.39
CA LYS A 351 -13.09 3.66 2.68
C LYS A 351 -11.87 4.18 3.44
N GLY A 352 -11.09 5.07 2.82
CA GLY A 352 -9.87 5.63 3.38
C GLY A 352 -9.16 6.55 2.38
N GLY A 353 -8.06 7.15 2.82
CA GLY A 353 -7.28 8.11 2.05
C GLY A 353 -7.48 9.56 2.51
N THR A 354 -6.78 10.48 1.87
CA THR A 354 -6.81 11.92 2.17
C THR A 354 -7.17 12.71 0.92
N PHE A 355 -8.20 13.55 1.00
CA PHE A 355 -8.78 14.25 -0.15
C PHE A 355 -8.77 15.76 0.08
N ILE A 356 -7.99 16.47 -0.72
CA ILE A 356 -7.64 17.87 -0.50
C ILE A 356 -8.03 18.69 -1.71
N ALA A 357 -9.04 19.54 -1.53
CA ALA A 357 -9.45 20.57 -2.47
C ALA A 357 -9.02 21.96 -1.95
N PRO A 358 -8.93 22.99 -2.82
CA PRO A 358 -8.68 24.36 -2.39
C PRO A 358 -9.78 24.90 -1.47
N GLU A 359 -9.47 25.96 -0.71
CA GLU A 359 -10.44 26.65 0.13
C GLU A 359 -11.68 27.08 -0.69
N GLY A 360 -12.87 26.77 -0.16
CA GLY A 360 -14.16 27.05 -0.82
C GLY A 360 -14.64 25.99 -1.82
N GLU A 361 -13.80 25.02 -2.20
CA GLU A 361 -14.17 23.88 -3.04
C GLU A 361 -14.52 22.65 -2.19
N LYS A 362 -15.47 21.83 -2.67
CA LYS A 362 -15.79 20.56 -2.00
C LYS A 362 -14.66 19.54 -2.19
N ALA A 363 -14.33 18.74 -1.20
CA ALA A 363 -13.39 17.62 -1.33
C ALA A 363 -13.91 16.53 -2.29
N VAL A 364 -15.21 16.23 -2.22
CA VAL A 364 -15.90 15.27 -3.09
C VAL A 364 -17.14 15.93 -3.69
N THR A 365 -17.40 15.68 -4.98
CA THR A 365 -18.63 16.12 -5.64
C THR A 365 -19.25 14.96 -6.41
N GLY A 366 -20.51 14.64 -6.12
CA GLY A 366 -21.36 13.78 -6.94
C GLY A 366 -22.14 14.60 -7.97
N ALA A 367 -22.07 14.23 -9.25
CA ALA A 367 -22.93 14.80 -10.28
C ALA A 367 -24.39 14.38 -10.02
N PRO A 368 -25.37 15.30 -9.99
CA PRO A 368 -26.72 15.02 -9.51
C PRO A 368 -27.45 13.85 -10.19
N LYS A 369 -27.18 13.56 -11.46
CA LYS A 369 -27.88 12.49 -12.20
C LYS A 369 -27.06 11.21 -12.33
N THR A 370 -25.75 11.36 -12.49
CA THR A 370 -24.86 10.24 -12.85
C THR A 370 -23.94 9.80 -11.73
N GLY A 371 -23.77 10.63 -10.70
CA GLY A 371 -22.84 10.41 -9.60
C GLY A 371 -23.54 9.91 -8.34
N ASN A 372 -23.04 8.80 -7.81
CA ASN A 372 -23.45 8.28 -6.51
C ASN A 372 -22.21 7.92 -5.65
N PRO A 373 -21.50 8.92 -5.11
CA PRO A 373 -20.39 8.67 -4.19
C PRO A 373 -20.89 8.06 -2.87
N SER A 374 -20.10 7.16 -2.30
CA SER A 374 -20.29 6.63 -0.94
C SER A 374 -19.00 6.76 -0.14
N VAL A 375 -19.09 7.35 1.05
CA VAL A 375 -17.95 7.63 1.93
C VAL A 375 -18.15 6.95 3.28
N THR A 376 -17.21 6.08 3.64
CA THR A 376 -17.20 5.30 4.88
C THR A 376 -15.89 5.43 5.65
N GLY A 377 -14.91 6.12 5.08
CA GLY A 377 -13.62 6.36 5.70
C GLY A 377 -12.78 7.42 4.99
N GLY A 378 -11.80 7.98 5.68
CA GLY A 378 -10.81 8.91 5.12
C GLY A 378 -10.89 10.32 5.71
N THR A 379 -9.99 11.19 5.26
CA THR A 379 -9.87 12.59 5.71
C THR A 379 -10.12 13.53 4.54
N PHE A 380 -10.93 14.57 4.75
CA PHE A 380 -11.43 15.45 3.70
C PHE A 380 -11.21 16.92 4.06
N SER A 381 -10.88 17.76 3.07
CA SER A 381 -10.74 19.22 3.26
C SER A 381 -12.07 19.98 3.34
N SER A 382 -13.21 19.29 3.22
CA SER A 382 -14.54 19.86 3.36
C SER A 382 -15.50 18.81 3.90
N ASP A 383 -16.64 19.25 4.42
CA ASP A 383 -17.73 18.39 4.84
C ASP A 383 -18.22 17.49 3.69
N VAL A 384 -18.43 16.19 4.00
CA VAL A 384 -18.92 15.14 3.09
C VAL A 384 -20.16 14.43 3.63
N SER A 385 -20.87 15.01 4.60
CA SER A 385 -22.06 14.44 5.24
C SER A 385 -23.16 14.03 4.26
N GLU A 386 -23.20 14.63 3.07
CA GLU A 386 -24.12 14.27 1.98
C GLU A 386 -23.91 12.84 1.44
N TYR A 387 -22.72 12.26 1.65
CA TYR A 387 -22.28 11.02 0.99
C TYR A 387 -21.99 9.88 1.95
N ILE A 388 -22.22 10.07 3.25
CA ILE A 388 -22.02 9.01 4.24
C ILE A 388 -23.29 8.14 4.35
N PRO A 389 -23.17 6.81 4.49
CA PRO A 389 -24.30 5.95 4.76
C PRO A 389 -24.73 6.03 6.23
N GLU A 390 -25.88 5.43 6.54
CA GLU A 390 -26.31 5.21 7.93
C GLU A 390 -25.25 4.43 8.73
N GLY A 391 -25.00 4.84 9.98
CA GLY A 391 -23.98 4.26 10.85
C GLY A 391 -22.55 4.78 10.63
N ALA A 392 -22.36 5.72 9.69
CA ALA A 392 -21.11 6.46 9.54
C ALA A 392 -21.22 7.86 10.17
N GLU A 393 -20.09 8.39 10.62
CA GLU A 393 -19.98 9.71 11.25
C GLU A 393 -18.90 10.55 10.58
N VAL A 394 -19.19 11.85 10.42
CA VAL A 394 -18.21 12.89 10.05
C VAL A 394 -17.76 13.59 11.32
N VAL A 395 -16.45 13.59 11.57
CA VAL A 395 -15.80 14.21 12.72
C VAL A 395 -14.98 15.42 12.23
N PRO A 396 -15.36 16.66 12.56
CA PRO A 396 -14.55 17.83 12.22
C PRO A 396 -13.31 17.91 13.10
N ASN A 397 -12.17 18.22 12.47
CA ASN A 397 -10.86 18.37 13.13
C ASN A 397 -10.54 19.84 13.41
N GLU A 398 -9.63 20.08 14.36
CA GLU A 398 -9.18 21.44 14.72
C GLU A 398 -8.52 22.19 13.56
N ASP A 399 -7.95 21.47 12.60
CA ASP A 399 -7.31 22.04 11.40
C ASP A 399 -8.31 22.37 10.28
N GLY A 400 -9.61 22.15 10.51
CA GLY A 400 -10.69 22.38 9.54
C GLY A 400 -10.91 21.24 8.55
N SER A 401 -10.17 20.13 8.66
CA SER A 401 -10.46 18.90 7.93
C SER A 401 -11.59 18.11 8.59
N PHE A 402 -12.07 17.07 7.90
CA PHE A 402 -13.17 16.21 8.33
C PHE A 402 -12.74 14.76 8.18
N ASP A 403 -12.74 14.01 9.28
CA ASP A 403 -12.54 12.56 9.24
C ASP A 403 -13.89 11.84 9.14
N VAL A 404 -13.93 10.75 8.38
CA VAL A 404 -15.09 9.87 8.32
C VAL A 404 -14.70 8.50 8.83
N HIS A 405 -15.59 7.87 9.57
CA HIS A 405 -15.49 6.47 9.93
C HIS A 405 -16.87 5.82 10.09
N VAL A 406 -16.90 4.50 10.07
CA VAL A 406 -18.09 3.71 10.43
C VAL A 406 -17.94 3.27 11.87
N HIS A 407 -18.99 3.43 12.67
CA HIS A 407 -18.94 3.03 14.07
C HIS A 407 -18.65 1.53 14.22
N GLN A 408 -17.52 1.21 14.84
CA GLN A 408 -17.18 -0.13 15.29
C GLN A 408 -17.57 -0.27 16.75
N ILE A 409 -18.81 -0.67 16.99
CA ILE A 409 -19.43 -0.66 18.31
C ILE A 409 -19.10 -1.93 19.10
N VAL A 410 -18.62 -1.78 20.33
CA VAL A 410 -18.41 -2.87 21.30
C VAL A 410 -19.23 -2.66 22.56
N TYR A 411 -19.78 -3.72 23.12
CA TYR A 411 -20.48 -3.67 24.40
C TYR A 411 -19.48 -3.57 25.55
N VAL A 412 -19.72 -2.63 26.46
CA VAL A 412 -18.95 -2.43 27.69
C VAL A 412 -19.87 -2.75 28.88
N GLU A 413 -19.52 -3.78 29.65
CA GLU A 413 -20.22 -4.10 30.89
C GLU A 413 -20.06 -2.96 31.91
N GLY A 414 -21.16 -2.62 32.57
CA GLY A 414 -21.16 -1.57 33.59
C GLY A 414 -20.32 -1.94 34.81
N THR A 415 -19.62 -0.95 35.35
CA THR A 415 -18.85 -1.05 36.59
C THR A 415 -19.57 -0.30 37.70
N LYS A 416 -19.59 -0.85 38.92
CA LYS A 416 -20.18 -0.16 40.07
C LYS A 416 -19.17 0.80 40.68
N ALA A 417 -19.65 1.95 41.13
CA ALA A 417 -18.82 2.88 41.89
C ALA A 417 -18.36 2.27 43.22
N ASP A 418 -17.07 2.43 43.53
CA ASP A 418 -16.48 2.08 44.82
C ASP A 418 -16.12 3.35 45.62
N CYS A 419 -15.25 3.25 46.63
CA CYS A 419 -14.89 4.41 47.45
C CYS A 419 -13.94 5.40 46.74
N THR A 420 -13.26 4.97 45.69
CA THR A 420 -12.15 5.70 45.03
C THR A 420 -12.30 5.83 43.53
N GLN A 421 -13.06 4.94 42.89
CA GLN A 421 -13.29 4.90 41.45
C GLN A 421 -14.78 5.12 41.15
N ASP A 422 -15.02 5.95 40.15
CA ASP A 422 -16.35 6.12 39.57
C ASP A 422 -16.80 4.80 38.91
N GLY A 423 -18.09 4.51 39.00
CA GLY A 423 -18.75 3.47 38.22
C GLY A 423 -19.34 4.05 36.94
N TYR A 424 -19.62 3.17 35.99
CA TYR A 424 -20.31 3.51 34.76
C TYR A 424 -21.40 2.49 34.48
N GLY A 425 -22.57 2.95 34.05
CA GLY A 425 -23.61 2.09 33.50
C GLY A 425 -23.09 1.28 32.30
N ALA A 426 -23.72 0.14 32.05
CA ALA A 426 -23.44 -0.62 30.83
C ALA A 426 -23.77 0.23 29.60
N HIS A 427 -22.90 0.21 28.61
CA HIS A 427 -23.01 1.04 27.41
C HIS A 427 -22.36 0.36 26.22
N TRP A 428 -22.49 0.98 25.06
CA TRP A 428 -21.80 0.60 23.84
C TRP A 428 -20.75 1.66 23.52
N GLU A 429 -19.52 1.27 23.16
CA GLU A 429 -18.43 2.21 22.83
C GLU A 429 -18.02 2.01 21.37
N CYS A 430 -17.87 3.10 20.62
CA CYS A 430 -17.19 3.04 19.32
C CYS A 430 -15.67 2.92 19.53
N THR A 431 -15.05 1.88 18.99
CA THR A 431 -13.61 1.66 19.19
C THR A 431 -12.73 2.73 18.55
N GLU A 432 -13.25 3.45 17.55
CA GLU A 432 -12.53 4.48 16.79
C GLU A 432 -12.68 5.88 17.42
N CYS A 433 -13.91 6.41 17.55
CA CYS A 433 -14.12 7.76 18.08
C CYS A 433 -14.29 7.86 19.60
N LYS A 434 -14.33 6.73 20.32
CA LYS A 434 -14.47 6.67 21.80
C LYS A 434 -15.75 7.24 22.37
N LYS A 435 -16.75 7.51 21.52
CA LYS A 435 -18.10 7.90 21.92
C LYS A 435 -18.89 6.72 22.47
N TYR A 436 -19.84 7.04 23.35
CA TYR A 436 -20.70 6.06 24.04
C TYR A 436 -22.10 6.08 23.43
N PHE A 437 -22.76 4.93 23.39
CA PHE A 437 -24.05 4.72 22.74
C PHE A 437 -24.97 3.82 23.58
N GLN A 438 -26.29 3.98 23.40
CA GLN A 438 -27.30 3.13 24.07
C GLN A 438 -27.56 1.82 23.33
N ASP A 439 -27.24 1.76 22.04
CA ASP A 439 -27.59 0.66 21.15
C ASP A 439 -26.37 0.10 20.41
N GLU A 440 -26.50 -1.15 19.96
CA GLU A 440 -25.45 -1.89 19.26
C GLU A 440 -25.11 -1.34 17.87
N LYS A 441 -25.94 -0.45 17.33
CA LYS A 441 -25.76 0.12 15.99
C LYS A 441 -25.08 1.48 16.01
N GLY A 442 -24.94 2.10 17.19
CA GLY A 442 -24.36 3.43 17.33
C GLY A 442 -25.30 4.55 16.88
N GLU A 443 -26.62 4.35 16.93
CA GLU A 443 -27.61 5.35 16.49
C GLU A 443 -27.87 6.43 17.57
N THR A 444 -27.78 6.05 18.85
CA THR A 444 -28.13 6.92 19.99
C THR A 444 -26.91 7.18 20.86
N GLU A 445 -26.19 8.27 20.58
CA GLU A 445 -25.06 8.74 21.41
C GLU A 445 -25.54 9.10 22.83
N ILE A 446 -24.73 8.79 23.83
CA ILE A 446 -24.91 9.20 25.21
C ILE A 446 -23.68 9.92 25.75
N ASP A 447 -23.95 10.94 26.55
CA ASP A 447 -22.93 11.58 27.37
C ASP A 447 -22.41 10.59 28.42
N PRO A 448 -21.10 10.29 28.49
CA PRO A 448 -20.51 9.46 29.53
C PRO A 448 -20.89 9.90 30.95
N ASP A 449 -21.08 11.19 31.19
CA ASP A 449 -21.49 11.71 32.51
C ASP A 449 -22.94 11.34 32.88
N SER A 450 -23.79 11.00 31.90
CA SER A 450 -25.18 10.58 32.14
C SER A 450 -25.29 9.16 32.72
N ILE A 451 -24.30 8.32 32.46
CA ILE A 451 -24.21 6.94 32.97
C ILE A 451 -23.18 6.81 34.10
N LYS A 452 -22.55 7.92 34.49
CA LYS A 452 -21.52 7.96 35.51
C LYS A 452 -22.15 7.88 36.91
N GLU A 453 -21.71 6.90 37.68
CA GLU A 453 -21.96 6.82 39.11
C GLU A 453 -20.71 7.31 39.86
N ALA A 454 -20.79 8.48 40.51
CA ALA A 454 -19.64 9.03 41.23
C ALA A 454 -19.16 8.10 42.35
N ALA A 455 -17.84 8.06 42.57
CA ALA A 455 -17.22 7.36 43.69
C ALA A 455 -17.90 7.75 45.00
N LYS A 456 -18.19 6.75 45.84
CA LYS A 456 -18.94 6.93 47.09
C LYS A 456 -18.17 7.70 48.15
N GLY A 457 -16.86 7.83 47.97
CA GLY A 457 -15.94 8.35 48.98
C GLY A 457 -15.83 7.42 50.19
N HIS A 458 -14.91 7.75 51.09
CA HIS A 458 -14.80 7.06 52.37
C HIS A 458 -15.76 7.67 53.39
N THR A 459 -16.61 6.83 53.99
CA THR A 459 -17.38 7.20 55.19
C THR A 459 -16.62 6.69 56.41
N LEU A 460 -15.75 7.53 56.95
CA LEU A 460 -14.82 7.14 58.01
C LEU A 460 -15.42 7.29 59.40
N GLN A 461 -15.21 6.27 60.22
CA GLN A 461 -15.55 6.23 61.63
C GLN A 461 -14.27 6.14 62.46
N TYR A 462 -14.09 7.08 63.38
CA TYR A 462 -12.94 7.08 64.27
C TYR A 462 -13.04 5.95 65.31
N VAL A 463 -11.95 5.19 65.44
CA VAL A 463 -11.75 4.20 66.48
C VAL A 463 -10.61 4.68 67.37
N ALA A 464 -10.96 5.05 68.60
CA ALA A 464 -10.00 5.52 69.59
C ALA A 464 -9.00 4.40 69.96
N GLU A 465 -7.80 4.80 70.37
CA GLU A 465 -6.81 3.88 70.89
C GLU A 465 -7.34 3.10 72.11
N LYS A 466 -7.05 1.80 72.15
CA LYS A 466 -7.30 0.94 73.31
C LYS A 466 -5.98 0.32 73.71
N LYS A 467 -5.57 0.48 74.96
CA LYS A 467 -4.36 -0.20 75.47
C LYS A 467 -4.60 -1.71 75.53
N ALA A 468 -3.58 -2.48 75.15
CA ALA A 468 -3.59 -3.93 75.33
C ALA A 468 -3.55 -4.27 76.83
N THR A 469 -4.23 -5.35 77.21
CA THR A 469 -4.23 -5.90 78.57
C THR A 469 -3.54 -7.27 78.57
N GLU A 470 -3.43 -7.90 79.73
CA GLU A 470 -2.86 -9.26 79.84
C GLU A 470 -3.65 -10.31 79.03
N LYS A 471 -4.95 -10.07 78.78
CA LYS A 471 -5.86 -11.03 78.13
C LYS A 471 -6.46 -10.55 76.81
N GLU A 472 -6.54 -9.25 76.58
CA GLU A 472 -7.14 -8.67 75.37
C GLU A 472 -6.13 -7.83 74.59
N ALA A 473 -6.14 -7.95 73.27
CA ALA A 473 -5.42 -7.04 72.38
C ALA A 473 -5.96 -5.60 72.49
N GLY A 474 -5.07 -4.64 72.30
CA GLY A 474 -5.38 -3.23 72.13
C GLY A 474 -5.35 -2.82 70.65
N ASN A 475 -5.48 -1.53 70.38
CA ASN A 475 -5.32 -0.94 69.06
C ASN A 475 -4.75 0.48 69.17
N LYS A 476 -4.01 0.91 68.15
CA LYS A 476 -3.71 2.32 67.89
C LYS A 476 -4.99 3.04 67.48
N ALA A 477 -5.03 4.37 67.55
CA ALA A 477 -6.13 5.12 66.94
C ALA A 477 -6.13 4.92 65.41
N TYR A 478 -7.30 4.71 64.82
CA TYR A 478 -7.46 4.55 63.37
C TYR A 478 -8.86 4.98 62.92
N TRP A 479 -9.06 5.10 61.62
CA TRP A 479 -10.33 5.37 60.97
C TRP A 479 -10.77 4.16 60.17
N PHE A 480 -12.06 3.81 60.25
CA PHE A 480 -12.64 2.68 59.54
C PHE A 480 -13.68 3.17 58.53
N CYS A 481 -13.53 2.79 57.26
CA CYS A 481 -14.53 3.10 56.24
C CYS A 481 -15.67 2.08 56.30
N SER A 482 -16.88 2.54 56.62
CA SER A 482 -18.06 1.67 56.64
C SER A 482 -18.53 1.21 55.26
N VAL A 483 -18.06 1.85 54.19
CA VAL A 483 -18.44 1.53 52.80
C VAL A 483 -17.60 0.41 52.20
N CYS A 484 -16.26 0.47 52.34
CA CYS A 484 -15.34 -0.56 51.80
C CYS A 484 -14.72 -1.48 52.84
N GLY A 485 -14.89 -1.20 54.14
CA GLY A 485 -14.23 -1.93 55.21
C GLY A 485 -12.74 -1.63 55.37
N GLY A 486 -12.21 -0.63 54.64
CA GLY A 486 -10.80 -0.22 54.73
C GLY A 486 -10.47 0.50 56.04
N TYR A 487 -9.19 0.46 56.42
CA TYR A 487 -8.65 1.13 57.60
C TYR A 487 -7.71 2.25 57.16
N PHE A 488 -7.71 3.37 57.88
CA PHE A 488 -6.93 4.57 57.55
C PHE A 488 -6.31 5.19 58.80
N PHE A 489 -5.17 5.86 58.66
CA PHE A 489 -4.55 6.60 59.77
C PHE A 489 -5.07 8.03 59.91
N ASP A 490 -5.65 8.58 58.84
CA ASP A 490 -6.13 9.95 58.73
C ASP A 490 -7.65 10.04 58.57
N GLU A 491 -8.20 11.22 58.87
CA GLU A 491 -9.64 11.49 58.80
C GLU A 491 -10.15 11.72 57.37
N GLU A 492 -9.24 11.94 56.42
CA GLU A 492 -9.52 12.13 55.00
C GLU A 492 -9.51 10.83 54.18
N GLY A 493 -9.04 9.72 54.75
CA GLY A 493 -9.00 8.41 54.10
C GLY A 493 -7.94 8.28 53.00
N LYS A 494 -6.82 9.00 53.12
CA LYS A 494 -5.73 9.00 52.14
C LYS A 494 -4.59 8.04 52.51
N GLU A 495 -4.36 7.81 53.79
CA GLU A 495 -3.32 6.94 54.33
C GLU A 495 -3.92 5.60 54.78
N ALA A 496 -4.08 4.68 53.83
CA ALA A 496 -4.56 3.34 54.11
C ALA A 496 -3.63 2.56 55.05
N THR A 497 -4.22 1.75 55.92
CA THR A 497 -3.54 0.82 56.84
C THR A 497 -4.29 -0.50 56.86
N THR A 498 -3.84 -1.45 57.69
CA THR A 498 -4.54 -2.73 57.88
C THR A 498 -4.92 -2.93 59.34
N LEU A 499 -5.90 -3.79 59.58
CA LEU A 499 -6.33 -4.13 60.94
C LEU A 499 -5.15 -4.66 61.77
N GLU A 500 -4.26 -5.45 61.18
CA GLU A 500 -3.08 -5.99 61.86
C GLU A 500 -2.10 -4.89 62.26
N ALA A 501 -1.86 -3.91 61.38
CA ALA A 501 -0.91 -2.83 61.64
C ALA A 501 -1.36 -1.88 62.76
N VAL A 502 -2.68 -1.76 62.95
CA VAL A 502 -3.28 -0.98 64.04
C VAL A 502 -3.52 -1.81 65.30
N THR A 503 -3.51 -3.14 65.22
CA THR A 503 -3.71 -4.03 66.38
C THR A 503 -2.45 -4.11 67.23
N ILE A 504 -2.61 -3.97 68.55
CA ILE A 504 -1.57 -4.15 69.56
C ILE A 504 -1.82 -5.50 70.26
N PRO A 505 -0.94 -6.51 70.13
CA PRO A 505 -1.13 -7.81 70.79
C PRO A 505 -1.31 -7.69 72.31
N ALA A 506 -2.04 -8.63 72.92
CA ALA A 506 -2.15 -8.72 74.38
C ALA A 506 -0.76 -8.85 75.03
N LEU A 507 -0.58 -8.26 76.21
CA LEU A 507 0.72 -8.21 76.91
C LEU A 507 1.24 -9.59 77.34
N GLY A 508 0.36 -10.60 77.34
CA GLY A 508 0.63 -11.94 77.85
C GLY A 508 0.73 -11.94 79.37
N VAL A 509 0.58 -13.12 79.97
CA VAL A 509 0.79 -13.29 81.42
C VAL A 509 2.27 -13.13 81.69
N GLN A 510 2.68 -12.02 82.30
CA GLN A 510 4.01 -11.95 82.89
C GLN A 510 4.06 -12.93 84.06
N LYS A 511 4.87 -13.98 83.88
CA LYS A 511 5.25 -14.88 84.97
C LYS A 511 6.02 -14.03 86.00
N PRO A 512 5.77 -14.16 87.31
CA PRO A 512 6.50 -13.39 88.30
C PRO A 512 7.98 -13.76 88.27
N ASP A 513 8.83 -12.74 88.15
CA ASP A 513 10.28 -12.85 88.25
C ASP A 513 10.70 -13.43 89.61
N THR A 514 11.65 -14.36 89.57
CA THR A 514 12.49 -14.71 90.72
C THR A 514 13.82 -13.96 90.60
N ASP A 515 14.01 -13.02 91.53
CA ASP A 515 15.24 -12.49 92.16
C ASP A 515 16.59 -12.54 91.44
N GLY A 516 17.31 -11.40 91.46
CA GLY A 516 18.76 -11.43 91.22
C GLY A 516 19.56 -10.13 91.01
N ASN A 517 19.40 -9.14 91.89
CA ASN A 517 20.40 -8.17 92.41
C ASN A 517 21.59 -7.62 91.55
N SER A 518 21.81 -6.31 91.73
CA SER A 518 23.10 -5.58 91.84
C SER A 518 23.62 -4.81 90.60
N GLY A 519 23.89 -3.51 90.79
CA GLY A 519 24.95 -2.82 90.04
C GLY A 519 24.72 -1.35 89.64
N THR A 520 24.62 -0.47 90.63
CA THR A 520 24.97 0.97 90.65
C THR A 520 25.51 1.71 89.39
N ALA A 521 24.90 2.89 89.20
CA ALA A 521 25.49 4.23 89.02
C ALA A 521 26.03 4.68 87.66
N GLY A 522 25.66 5.91 87.27
CA GLY A 522 26.45 6.74 86.37
C GLY A 522 25.66 7.73 85.52
N GLN A 523 25.52 8.95 86.03
CA GLN A 523 24.83 10.09 85.41
C GLN A 523 25.58 10.75 84.22
N ASN A 524 24.78 11.48 83.43
CA ASN A 524 25.05 12.74 82.72
C ASN A 524 25.87 12.75 81.41
N GLY A 525 25.14 12.91 80.30
CA GLY A 525 24.86 14.24 79.75
C GLY A 525 25.85 14.83 78.74
N LYS A 526 25.39 15.02 77.49
CA LYS A 526 25.40 16.30 76.75
C LYS A 526 24.83 16.15 75.33
N THR A 527 23.74 16.88 75.07
CA THR A 527 23.35 17.50 73.78
C THR A 527 24.40 18.55 73.34
N PRO A 528 24.32 19.27 72.19
CA PRO A 528 23.25 19.43 71.17
C PRO A 528 23.82 19.22 69.72
N ASP A 529 23.20 19.46 68.56
CA ASP A 529 22.18 20.42 68.14
C ASP A 529 21.79 20.15 66.65
N LYS A 530 20.61 20.66 66.27
CA LYS A 530 20.19 21.16 64.93
C LYS A 530 19.84 20.21 63.77
N ASN A 531 18.58 19.81 63.78
CA ASN A 531 17.51 20.23 62.86
C ASN A 531 17.86 20.87 61.48
N ASN A 532 17.32 20.19 60.46
CA ASN A 532 16.28 20.66 59.52
C ASN A 532 16.69 21.14 58.11
N GLY A 533 16.09 20.48 57.12
CA GLY A 533 15.65 21.12 55.87
C GLY A 533 15.86 20.27 54.61
N GLN A 534 14.79 19.61 54.13
CA GLN A 534 14.35 19.42 52.71
C GLN A 534 13.42 18.18 52.63
N LEU A 535 12.08 18.30 52.46
CA LEU A 535 11.30 18.57 51.23
C LEU A 535 11.78 17.73 50.01
N SER A 536 10.98 17.04 49.21
CA SER A 536 9.57 16.60 49.13
C SER A 536 9.36 16.01 47.72
N GLN A 537 8.29 15.22 47.50
CA GLN A 537 7.78 14.67 46.23
C GLN A 537 8.52 13.41 45.72
N ALA A 538 7.85 12.36 45.21
CA ALA A 538 6.70 12.36 44.32
C ALA A 538 5.81 11.09 44.42
N VAL A 539 4.54 11.28 44.02
CA VAL A 539 3.49 10.29 43.72
C VAL A 539 3.85 9.51 42.43
N GLN A 540 3.49 8.23 42.34
CA GLN A 540 2.91 7.68 41.11
C GLN A 540 2.07 6.41 41.36
N THR A 541 0.83 6.49 40.88
CA THR A 541 -0.12 5.43 40.56
C THR A 541 0.36 4.60 39.36
N GLY A 542 -0.14 3.37 39.20
CA GLY A 542 -0.05 2.67 37.91
C GLY A 542 -0.15 1.14 37.97
N ASP A 543 -1.34 0.64 37.66
CA ASP A 543 -1.67 -0.57 36.91
C ASP A 543 -1.02 -1.91 37.25
N SER A 544 -1.85 -2.82 37.79
CA SER A 544 -1.66 -4.27 37.66
C SER A 544 -2.62 -4.82 36.60
N ALA A 545 -2.36 -4.46 35.33
CA ALA A 545 -2.96 -5.13 34.18
C ALA A 545 -2.11 -6.34 33.74
N HIS A 546 -2.77 -7.50 33.70
CA HIS A 546 -2.50 -8.68 32.87
C HIS A 546 -1.21 -9.52 33.08
N PRO A 547 -1.26 -10.57 33.92
CA PRO A 547 -0.29 -11.68 33.89
C PRO A 547 -0.27 -12.47 32.56
N VAL A 548 -1.22 -12.21 31.65
CA VAL A 548 -1.31 -12.87 30.33
C VAL A 548 -0.28 -12.31 29.33
N LEU A 549 0.09 -11.03 29.44
CA LEU A 549 1.01 -10.38 28.51
C LEU A 549 2.45 -10.90 28.63
N TRP A 550 2.88 -11.21 29.86
CA TRP A 550 4.19 -11.79 30.15
C TRP A 550 4.32 -13.26 29.73
N ILE A 551 3.22 -14.02 29.73
CA ILE A 551 3.19 -15.40 29.25
C ILE A 551 3.22 -15.45 27.71
N VAL A 552 2.54 -14.52 27.04
CA VAL A 552 2.56 -14.42 25.56
C VAL A 552 3.91 -13.95 25.03
N LEU A 553 4.57 -13.00 25.71
CA LEU A 553 5.93 -12.56 25.35
C LEU A 553 7.00 -13.63 25.58
N ALA A 554 6.86 -14.46 26.64
CA ALA A 554 7.75 -15.60 26.87
C ALA A 554 7.56 -16.72 25.82
N ALA A 555 6.34 -16.94 25.33
CA ALA A 555 6.06 -17.90 24.25
C ALA A 555 6.62 -17.44 22.87
N LEU A 556 6.61 -16.14 22.60
CA LEU A 556 7.18 -15.55 21.37
C LEU A 556 8.72 -15.60 21.33
N ALA A 557 9.38 -15.54 22.50
CA ALA A 557 10.83 -15.68 22.61
C ALA A 557 11.33 -17.14 22.41
N VAL A 558 10.49 -18.14 22.73
CA VAL A 558 10.83 -19.56 22.49
C VAL A 558 10.54 -19.98 21.05
N GLY A 559 9.50 -19.42 20.41
CA GLY A 559 9.16 -19.68 19.00
C GLY A 559 10.21 -19.17 18.00
N THR A 560 10.88 -18.06 18.30
CA THR A 560 11.93 -17.48 17.46
C THR A 560 13.24 -18.30 17.46
N VAL A 561 13.54 -19.01 18.55
CA VAL A 561 14.71 -19.91 18.63
C VAL A 561 14.47 -21.22 17.87
N VAL A 562 13.22 -21.70 17.79
CA VAL A 562 12.86 -22.93 17.05
C VAL A 562 12.84 -22.69 15.53
N CYS A 563 12.41 -21.52 15.06
CA CYS A 563 12.41 -21.18 13.63
C CYS A 563 13.84 -21.02 13.05
N VAL A 564 14.78 -20.47 13.82
CA VAL A 564 16.19 -20.32 13.38
C VAL A 564 16.93 -21.67 13.29
N ALA A 565 16.54 -22.66 14.09
CA ALA A 565 17.08 -24.02 14.02
C ALA A 565 16.53 -24.84 12.84
N PHE A 566 15.27 -24.61 12.44
CA PHE A 566 14.63 -25.34 11.34
C PHE A 566 15.08 -24.85 9.95
N VAL A 567 15.30 -23.54 9.79
CA VAL A 567 15.79 -22.94 8.52
C VAL A 567 17.25 -23.34 8.21
N ARG A 568 18.07 -23.67 9.22
CA ARG A 568 19.44 -24.18 9.02
C ARG A 568 19.52 -25.65 8.61
N ARG A 569 18.45 -26.44 8.79
CA ARG A 569 18.44 -27.88 8.45
C ARG A 569 17.92 -28.19 7.04
N HIS A 570 17.29 -27.22 6.36
CA HIS A 570 16.75 -27.36 5.00
C HIS A 570 17.60 -26.74 3.88
N LYS A 571 18.80 -26.21 4.18
CA LYS A 571 19.79 -25.73 3.20
C LYS A 571 21.08 -26.56 3.19
N ARG A 572 20.95 -27.89 3.16
CA ARG A 572 22.01 -28.82 2.76
C ARG A 572 21.46 -29.86 1.81
#